data_AF-A0A813D9Q4-F1
#
_entry.id   AF-A0A813D9Q4-F1
#
_cell.length_a   1.000
_cell.length_b   1.000
_cell.length_c   1.000
_cell.angle_alpha   90.00
_cell.angle_beta   90.00
_cell.angle_gamma   90.00
#
_symmetry.space_group_name_H-M   'P 1'
#
loop_
_entity.id
_entity.type
_entity.pdbx_description
1 polymer ?
#
loop_
_entity_poly.entity_id
_entity_poly.type
_entity_poly.pdbx_seq_one_letter_code
_entity_poly.pdbx_strand_id
1 'polypeptide(L)'
;MGKLSREFHHLFQSRLRTVSAFLCTIPSYWCLLYKHFRKPILGVMDQPIFLFVPPALRPQWLLQFRELAQDSRNLFVCHTAFLQEQVAWQTGLRLPVARYLAVKTDRWRWRPGGEAARAALVVTQPTTRPYFLPLLRRFQEANPGLFSELVGLEEVPSWREGRSDRYKRLAEHRAAIIFPYDVHFVKLLELYSMGIPIFLPSDFYMWAFTWTISDSSVMEDDLAASFRAKEGDPERTDWEPWRHPYPPHCATVGLRHLHPKRCAYWASFSDLARLPHMEYFDSLPDLLMKLRDVDDEETSTTTTSTTSTTTTSIKTTTTTTTRSFSGAAGPCGAFRPGQLERW
;
A
#
# COMPACT_ATOMS: atom_id res chain seq x y z
N MET A 1 -4.61 24.62 13.99
CA MET A 1 -5.91 23.94 13.74
C MET A 1 -7.04 24.25 14.73
N GLY A 2 -6.76 24.54 16.02
CA GLY A 2 -7.82 24.63 17.05
C GLY A 2 -8.94 25.65 16.79
N LYS A 3 -8.62 26.83 16.23
CA LYS A 3 -9.63 27.83 15.82
C LYS A 3 -10.56 27.27 14.73
N LEU A 4 -9.99 26.71 13.67
CA LEU A 4 -10.75 26.13 12.55
C LEU A 4 -11.65 24.96 12.99
N SER A 5 -11.16 24.09 13.87
CA SER A 5 -11.97 22.99 14.41
C SER A 5 -13.19 23.50 15.22
N ARG A 6 -13.02 24.56 16.02
CA ARG A 6 -14.13 25.19 16.74
C ARG A 6 -15.14 25.86 15.82
N GLU A 7 -14.66 26.57 14.80
CA GLU A 7 -15.50 27.20 13.78
C GLU A 7 -16.29 26.14 13.00
N PHE A 8 -15.62 25.06 12.58
CA PHE A 8 -16.25 23.93 11.93
C PHE A 8 -17.35 23.31 12.82
N HIS A 9 -17.06 23.07 14.09
CA HIS A 9 -18.07 22.59 15.04
C HIS A 9 -19.25 23.55 15.15
N HIS A 10 -19.01 24.86 15.31
CA HIS A 10 -20.08 25.85 15.43
C HIS A 10 -21.00 25.88 14.20
N LEU A 11 -20.42 25.81 13.00
CA LEU A 11 -21.16 25.83 11.73
C LEU A 11 -21.95 24.54 11.48
N PHE A 12 -21.41 23.37 11.87
CA PHE A 12 -21.98 22.08 11.50
C PHE A 12 -22.62 21.29 12.66
N GLN A 13 -22.57 21.79 13.91
CA GLN A 13 -23.10 21.08 15.09
C GLN A 13 -24.55 20.63 14.94
N SER A 14 -25.43 21.47 14.38
CA SER A 14 -26.85 21.11 14.21
C SER A 14 -27.04 19.94 13.25
N ARG A 15 -26.30 19.93 12.13
CA ARG A 15 -26.38 18.91 11.08
C ARG A 15 -25.72 17.60 11.48
N LEU A 16 -24.59 17.69 12.16
CA LEU A 16 -23.79 16.51 12.53
C LEU A 16 -24.12 16.00 13.94
N ARG A 17 -25.14 16.55 14.62
CA ARG A 17 -25.58 16.05 15.94
C ARG A 17 -26.17 14.64 15.88
N THR A 18 -26.73 14.23 14.75
CA THR A 18 -27.41 12.92 14.60
C THR A 18 -26.49 11.78 14.20
N VAL A 19 -25.26 12.05 13.71
CA VAL A 19 -24.34 10.99 13.29
C VAL A 19 -23.81 10.21 14.51
N SER A 20 -23.58 8.91 14.40
CA SER A 20 -23.04 8.12 15.53
C SER A 20 -21.52 8.16 15.61
N ALA A 21 -20.84 8.35 14.48
CA ALA A 21 -19.38 8.38 14.36
C ALA A 21 -18.96 9.21 13.14
N PHE A 22 -17.68 9.56 13.08
CA PHE A 22 -17.05 10.19 11.92
C PHE A 22 -16.08 9.23 11.24
N LEU A 23 -16.07 9.21 9.91
CA LEU A 23 -15.02 8.57 9.12
C LEU A 23 -14.04 9.66 8.68
N CYS A 24 -12.78 9.48 9.03
CA CYS A 24 -11.68 10.36 8.63
C CYS A 24 -10.68 9.56 7.80
N THR A 25 -10.32 10.05 6.62
CA THR A 25 -9.38 9.39 5.72
C THR A 25 -8.16 10.29 5.49
N ILE A 26 -8.09 10.93 4.33
CA ILE A 26 -7.01 11.82 3.92
C ILE A 26 -7.49 13.27 3.92
N PRO A 27 -6.65 14.22 4.37
CA PRO A 27 -5.45 14.01 5.17
C PRO A 27 -5.82 13.70 6.62
N SER A 28 -5.02 12.88 7.31
CA SER A 28 -5.28 12.53 8.72
C SER A 28 -5.34 13.75 9.64
N TYR A 29 -4.62 14.83 9.30
CA TYR A 29 -4.68 16.12 9.98
C TYR A 29 -6.10 16.71 10.09
N TRP A 30 -7.00 16.39 9.15
CA TRP A 30 -8.37 16.87 9.14
C TRP A 30 -9.25 16.17 10.18
N CYS A 31 -8.80 15.05 10.76
CA CYS A 31 -9.51 14.40 11.86
C CYS A 31 -9.69 15.35 13.07
N LEU A 32 -8.84 16.38 13.20
CA LEU A 32 -8.99 17.41 14.22
C LEU A 32 -10.29 18.22 14.12
N LEU A 33 -10.91 18.31 12.93
CA LEU A 33 -12.20 18.99 12.77
C LEU A 33 -13.31 18.31 13.58
N TYR A 34 -13.19 17.00 13.82
CA TYR A 34 -14.21 16.23 14.52
C TYR A 34 -14.01 16.20 16.04
N LYS A 35 -12.83 16.65 16.54
CA LYS A 35 -12.47 16.59 17.97
C LYS A 35 -13.52 17.20 18.90
N HIS A 36 -14.13 18.32 18.50
CA HIS A 36 -15.09 19.05 19.35
C HIS A 36 -16.49 18.41 19.42
N PHE A 37 -16.85 17.52 18.49
CA PHE A 37 -18.15 16.83 18.52
C PHE A 37 -18.23 15.76 19.61
N ARG A 38 -17.10 15.35 20.19
CA ARG A 38 -17.00 14.30 21.23
C ARG A 38 -17.65 12.96 20.81
N LYS A 39 -17.57 12.61 19.53
CA LYS A 39 -18.05 11.34 18.97
C LYS A 39 -16.88 10.48 18.51
N PRO A 40 -17.06 9.14 18.43
CA PRO A 40 -16.10 8.23 17.84
C PRO A 40 -15.61 8.68 16.47
N ILE A 41 -14.31 8.56 16.24
CA ILE A 41 -13.66 8.76 14.94
C ILE A 41 -13.09 7.41 14.48
N LEU A 42 -13.50 6.97 13.29
CA LEU A 42 -12.84 5.92 12.54
C LEU A 42 -11.84 6.58 11.59
N GLY A 43 -10.55 6.52 11.92
CA GLY A 43 -9.46 7.01 11.09
C GLY A 43 -8.89 5.90 10.21
N VAL A 44 -8.95 6.04 8.89
CA VAL A 44 -8.33 5.10 7.93
C VAL A 44 -7.15 5.79 7.26
N MET A 45 -5.94 5.36 7.62
CA MET A 45 -4.68 5.97 7.15
C MET A 45 -4.14 5.20 5.97
N ASP A 46 -4.29 5.73 4.77
CA ASP A 46 -3.72 5.23 3.50
C ASP A 46 -2.56 6.11 3.00
N GLN A 47 -2.19 7.14 3.76
CA GLN A 47 -1.07 8.04 3.50
C GLN A 47 -0.31 8.39 4.80
N PRO A 48 0.93 8.88 4.70
CA PRO A 48 1.72 9.33 5.85
C PRO A 48 1.01 10.40 6.68
N ILE A 49 1.19 10.38 8.00
CA ILE A 49 0.45 11.28 8.90
C ILE A 49 0.82 12.75 8.76
N PHE A 50 2.00 13.07 8.19
CA PHE A 50 2.42 14.45 7.94
C PHE A 50 2.03 14.97 6.56
N LEU A 51 1.37 14.15 5.73
CA LEU A 51 0.92 14.61 4.42
C LEU A 51 -0.07 15.77 4.58
N PHE A 52 0.21 16.86 3.86
CA PHE A 52 -0.53 18.12 3.93
C PHE A 52 -0.52 18.83 5.30
N VAL A 53 0.39 18.46 6.22
CA VAL A 53 0.60 19.18 7.48
C VAL A 53 1.68 20.25 7.28
N PRO A 54 1.38 21.55 7.45
CA PRO A 54 2.39 22.60 7.37
C PRO A 54 3.53 22.35 8.36
N PRO A 55 4.81 22.54 7.99
CA PRO A 55 5.96 22.22 8.84
C PRO A 55 5.86 22.78 10.27
N ALA A 56 5.46 24.05 10.40
CA ALA A 56 5.30 24.73 11.69
C ALA A 56 4.24 24.10 12.62
N LEU A 57 3.33 23.29 12.08
CA LEU A 57 2.26 22.64 12.82
C LEU A 57 2.54 21.16 13.11
N ARG A 58 3.58 20.56 12.50
CA ARG A 58 3.89 19.13 12.64
C ARG A 58 4.17 18.70 14.09
N PRO A 59 4.92 19.46 14.93
CA PRO A 59 5.11 19.09 16.33
C PRO A 59 3.79 19.04 17.11
N GLN A 60 2.95 20.07 16.94
CA GLN A 60 1.63 20.10 17.61
C GLN A 60 0.71 18.99 17.08
N TRP A 61 0.73 18.75 15.77
CA TRP A 61 -0.05 17.70 15.15
C TRP A 61 0.33 16.32 15.70
N LEU A 62 1.61 16.02 15.85
CA LEU A 62 2.06 14.71 16.36
C LEU A 62 1.50 14.42 17.76
N LEU A 63 1.51 15.41 18.67
CA LEU A 63 0.86 15.30 19.98
C LEU A 63 -0.64 15.05 19.86
N GLN A 64 -1.30 15.82 19.00
CA GLN A 64 -2.76 15.74 18.84
C GLN A 64 -3.19 14.43 18.17
N PHE A 65 -2.41 13.91 17.23
CA PHE A 65 -2.65 12.62 16.60
C PHE A 65 -2.53 11.49 17.62
N ARG A 66 -1.49 11.49 18.47
CA ARG A 66 -1.35 10.51 19.55
C ARG A 66 -2.55 10.55 20.50
N GLU A 67 -2.92 11.75 20.96
CA GLU A 67 -4.11 11.95 21.80
C GLU A 67 -5.38 11.39 21.14
N LEU A 68 -5.61 11.69 19.86
CA LEU A 68 -6.76 11.17 19.11
C LEU A 68 -6.73 9.65 18.97
N ALA A 69 -5.57 9.08 18.64
CA ALA A 69 -5.44 7.64 18.39
C ALA A 69 -5.47 6.79 19.67
N GLN A 70 -5.10 7.37 20.81
CA GLN A 70 -5.14 6.71 22.12
C GLN A 70 -6.49 6.87 22.84
N ASP A 71 -7.33 7.82 22.42
CA ASP A 71 -8.70 7.96 22.93
C ASP A 71 -9.51 6.71 22.60
N SER A 72 -10.00 6.01 23.62
CA SER A 72 -10.70 4.73 23.50
C SER A 72 -12.01 4.79 22.70
N ARG A 73 -12.53 6.00 22.41
CA ARG A 73 -13.69 6.19 21.54
C ARG A 73 -13.33 6.10 20.06
N ASN A 74 -12.06 6.27 19.73
CA ASN A 74 -11.59 6.33 18.35
C ASN A 74 -10.94 5.00 17.96
N LEU A 75 -11.01 4.69 16.67
CA LEU A 75 -10.28 3.58 16.06
C LEU A 75 -9.51 4.13 14.88
N PHE A 76 -8.19 4.06 14.94
CA PHE A 76 -7.32 4.39 13.81
C PHE A 76 -6.70 3.10 13.27
N VAL A 77 -6.77 2.93 11.95
CA VAL A 77 -6.20 1.79 11.23
C VAL A 77 -5.24 2.30 10.16
N CYS A 78 -4.17 1.55 9.92
CA CYS A 78 -3.29 1.73 8.78
C CYS A 78 -3.74 0.84 7.63
N HIS A 79 -3.70 1.36 6.42
CA HIS A 79 -4.14 0.63 5.25
C HIS A 79 -3.16 -0.49 4.83
N THR A 80 -1.88 -0.34 5.15
CA THR A 80 -0.82 -1.31 4.85
C THR A 80 0.09 -1.54 6.06
N ALA A 81 0.81 -2.66 6.06
CA ALA A 81 1.84 -2.91 7.07
C ALA A 81 2.96 -1.87 6.99
N PHE A 82 3.32 -1.41 5.78
CA PHE A 82 4.25 -0.30 5.59
C PHE A 82 3.83 0.96 6.38
N LEU A 83 2.57 1.39 6.24
CA LEU A 83 2.07 2.57 6.96
C LEU A 83 2.01 2.35 8.48
N GLN A 84 1.71 1.12 8.93
CA GLN A 84 1.77 0.78 10.36
C GLN A 84 3.17 1.02 10.92
N GLU A 85 4.21 0.52 10.25
CA GLU A 85 5.60 0.71 10.70
C GLU A 85 6.04 2.17 10.58
N GLN A 86 5.58 2.90 9.57
CA GLN A 86 5.83 4.35 9.46
C GLN A 86 5.19 5.13 10.62
N VAL A 87 3.93 4.85 10.93
CA VAL A 87 3.23 5.47 12.07
C VAL A 87 3.90 5.10 13.39
N ALA A 88 4.30 3.84 13.55
CA ALA A 88 5.04 3.39 14.73
C ALA A 88 6.37 4.14 14.88
N TRP A 89 7.12 4.33 13.79
CA TRP A 89 8.35 5.11 13.78
C TRP A 89 8.12 6.57 14.22
N GLN A 90 7.11 7.22 13.64
CA GLN A 90 6.85 8.65 13.83
C GLN A 90 6.22 8.96 15.19
N THR A 91 5.34 8.08 15.65
CA THR A 91 4.48 8.35 16.80
C THR A 91 4.82 7.50 18.00
N GLY A 92 5.36 6.29 17.83
CA GLY A 92 5.40 5.27 18.88
C GLY A 92 4.13 4.43 19.03
N LEU A 93 3.09 4.69 18.24
CA LEU A 93 1.85 3.92 18.25
C LEU A 93 1.86 2.85 17.16
N ARG A 94 1.53 1.61 17.53
CA ARG A 94 1.31 0.52 16.56
C ARG A 94 -0.18 0.37 16.29
N LEU A 95 -0.66 1.05 15.26
CA LEU A 95 -2.07 0.98 14.86
C LEU A 95 -2.39 -0.35 14.15
N PRO A 96 -3.60 -0.93 14.28
CA PRO A 96 -4.01 -2.09 13.52
C PRO A 96 -3.96 -1.87 12.00
N VAL A 97 -3.72 -2.94 11.22
CA VAL A 97 -3.75 -2.89 9.76
C VAL A 97 -5.11 -3.35 9.24
N ALA A 98 -5.76 -2.52 8.44
CA ALA A 98 -7.00 -2.85 7.73
C ALA A 98 -6.79 -2.68 6.23
N ARG A 99 -6.39 -3.77 5.56
CA ARG A 99 -6.10 -3.78 4.12
C ARG A 99 -7.38 -3.62 3.29
N TYR A 100 -7.31 -2.86 2.22
CA TYR A 100 -8.33 -2.80 1.18
C TYR A 100 -8.47 -4.14 0.48
N LEU A 101 -9.67 -4.71 0.54
CA LEU A 101 -9.94 -6.04 0.02
C LEU A 101 -10.47 -6.05 -1.42
N ALA A 102 -10.68 -4.87 -2.02
CA ALA A 102 -11.23 -4.75 -3.38
C ALA A 102 -12.50 -5.59 -3.62
N VAL A 103 -13.40 -5.72 -2.64
CA VAL A 103 -14.54 -6.66 -2.69
C VAL A 103 -15.41 -6.51 -3.96
N LYS A 104 -15.46 -5.31 -4.56
CA LYS A 104 -16.24 -5.04 -5.77
C LYS A 104 -15.64 -5.62 -7.07
N THR A 105 -14.35 -5.96 -7.07
CA THR A 105 -13.66 -6.56 -8.22
C THR A 105 -13.68 -8.09 -8.19
N ASP A 106 -14.03 -8.69 -7.05
CA ASP A 106 -14.14 -10.15 -6.86
C ASP A 106 -15.07 -10.85 -7.89
N ARG A 107 -16.13 -10.15 -8.31
CA ARG A 107 -17.08 -10.62 -9.34
C ARG A 107 -16.49 -10.68 -10.75
N TRP A 108 -15.36 -10.00 -10.99
CA TRP A 108 -14.66 -9.93 -12.27
C TRP A 108 -13.39 -10.75 -12.18
N ARG A 109 -13.53 -12.06 -11.98
CA ARG A 109 -12.39 -12.98 -12.01
C ARG A 109 -11.71 -12.90 -13.36
N TRP A 110 -10.38 -12.99 -13.32
CA TRP A 110 -9.52 -13.09 -14.48
C TRP A 110 -10.03 -14.22 -15.38
N ARG A 111 -10.39 -13.81 -16.59
CA ARG A 111 -10.96 -14.65 -17.65
C ARG A 111 -10.48 -14.01 -18.95
N PRO A 112 -9.23 -14.27 -19.34
CA PRO A 112 -8.70 -13.71 -20.56
C PRO A 112 -9.62 -14.10 -21.71
N GLY A 113 -10.00 -13.11 -22.54
CA GLY A 113 -10.92 -13.35 -23.64
C GLY A 113 -10.92 -12.26 -24.69
N GLY A 114 -11.37 -12.64 -25.90
CA GLY A 114 -11.47 -11.72 -27.04
C GLY A 114 -10.12 -11.12 -27.45
N GLU A 115 -10.14 -9.88 -27.93
CA GLU A 115 -8.92 -9.16 -28.32
C GLU A 115 -8.03 -8.84 -27.10
N ALA A 116 -8.62 -8.61 -25.93
CA ALA A 116 -7.88 -8.25 -24.71
C ALA A 116 -6.99 -9.39 -24.19
N ALA A 117 -7.34 -10.66 -24.45
CA ALA A 117 -6.50 -11.82 -24.13
C ALA A 117 -5.10 -11.76 -24.78
N ARG A 118 -4.96 -11.00 -25.87
CA ARG A 118 -3.70 -10.84 -26.58
C ARG A 118 -2.84 -9.72 -26.00
N ALA A 119 -3.34 -9.00 -25.00
CA ALA A 119 -2.72 -7.81 -24.45
C ALA A 119 -2.36 -7.97 -22.96
N ALA A 120 -1.19 -7.45 -22.58
CA ALA A 120 -0.80 -7.27 -21.19
C ALA A 120 -1.01 -5.80 -20.77
N LEU A 121 -1.59 -5.60 -19.58
CA LEU A 121 -1.84 -4.31 -18.99
C LEU A 121 -0.55 -3.73 -18.40
N VAL A 122 -0.09 -2.59 -18.91
CA VAL A 122 1.01 -1.85 -18.29
C VAL A 122 0.43 -0.83 -17.29
N VAL A 123 0.68 -1.08 -16.02
CA VAL A 123 0.25 -0.23 -14.90
C VAL A 123 1.43 0.62 -14.47
N THR A 124 1.36 1.90 -14.80
CA THR A 124 2.33 2.92 -14.40
C THR A 124 1.58 4.17 -13.93
N GLN A 125 2.30 5.15 -13.40
CA GLN A 125 1.78 6.49 -13.15
C GLN A 125 2.29 7.43 -14.26
N PRO A 126 1.49 7.72 -15.31
CA PRO A 126 1.98 8.43 -16.48
C PRO A 126 2.56 9.81 -16.17
N THR A 127 2.01 10.50 -15.16
CA THR A 127 2.46 11.84 -14.76
C THR A 127 3.86 11.86 -14.18
N THR A 128 4.29 10.78 -13.52
CA THR A 128 5.64 10.68 -12.95
C THR A 128 6.57 9.87 -13.84
N ARG A 129 6.02 9.06 -14.75
CA ARG A 129 6.75 8.04 -15.52
C ARG A 129 6.19 7.86 -16.93
N PRO A 130 6.27 8.89 -17.78
CA PRO A 130 5.67 8.86 -19.11
C PRO A 130 6.38 7.91 -20.09
N TYR A 131 7.60 7.44 -19.75
CA TYR A 131 8.47 6.77 -20.72
C TYR A 131 8.39 5.24 -20.76
N PHE A 132 7.88 4.57 -19.72
CA PHE A 132 7.89 3.10 -19.68
C PHE A 132 7.06 2.46 -20.79
N LEU A 133 5.78 2.84 -20.90
CA LEU A 133 4.91 2.27 -21.92
C LEU A 133 5.41 2.58 -23.34
N PRO A 134 5.79 3.82 -23.70
CA PRO A 134 6.41 4.10 -24.99
C PRO A 134 7.69 3.29 -25.24
N LEU A 135 8.57 3.13 -24.25
CA LEU A 135 9.79 2.34 -24.38
C LEU A 135 9.48 0.87 -24.67
N LEU A 136 8.55 0.28 -23.92
CA LEU A 136 8.13 -1.10 -24.13
C LEU A 136 7.48 -1.28 -25.51
N ARG A 137 6.71 -0.29 -25.97
CA ARG A 137 6.13 -0.29 -27.33
C ARG A 137 7.17 -0.19 -28.43
N ARG A 138 8.22 0.63 -28.25
CA ARG A 138 9.34 0.69 -29.21
C ARG A 138 10.10 -0.62 -29.26
N PHE A 139 10.33 -1.25 -28.11
CA PHE A 139 10.87 -2.60 -28.07
C PHE A 139 9.95 -3.58 -28.79
N GLN A 140 8.63 -3.38 -28.64
CA GLN A 140 7.63 -4.19 -29.32
C GLN A 140 7.69 -4.09 -30.84
N GLU A 141 7.68 -2.86 -31.35
CA GLU A 141 7.80 -2.55 -32.78
C GLU A 141 9.09 -3.10 -33.39
N ALA A 142 10.19 -3.08 -32.64
CA ALA A 142 11.48 -3.62 -33.09
C ALA A 142 11.52 -5.16 -33.12
N ASN A 143 10.59 -5.86 -32.46
CA ASN A 143 10.58 -7.32 -32.32
C ASN A 143 9.18 -7.90 -32.61
N PRO A 144 8.66 -7.75 -33.84
CA PRO A 144 7.30 -8.16 -34.17
C PRO A 144 7.07 -9.67 -33.94
N GLY A 145 5.93 -10.00 -33.34
CA GLY A 145 5.51 -11.39 -33.08
C GLY A 145 6.13 -12.04 -31.85
N LEU A 146 7.01 -11.35 -31.12
CA LEU A 146 7.68 -11.93 -29.95
C LEU A 146 6.81 -11.91 -28.67
N PHE A 147 5.83 -11.03 -28.55
CA PHE A 147 5.02 -10.88 -27.33
C PHE A 147 3.62 -10.30 -27.58
N SER A 148 2.80 -10.39 -26.53
CA SER A 148 1.47 -9.79 -26.40
C SER A 148 1.48 -8.28 -26.66
N GLU A 149 0.36 -7.74 -27.11
CA GLU A 149 0.16 -6.29 -27.19
C GLU A 149 0.32 -5.63 -25.81
N LEU A 150 0.93 -4.45 -25.76
CA LEU A 150 1.09 -3.69 -24.53
C LEU A 150 0.12 -2.51 -24.49
N VAL A 151 -0.79 -2.54 -23.52
CA VAL A 151 -1.84 -1.54 -23.35
C VAL A 151 -1.68 -0.86 -21.99
N GLY A 152 -1.60 0.47 -21.98
CA GLY A 152 -1.58 1.21 -20.72
C GLY A 152 -2.91 1.07 -19.98
N LEU A 153 -2.90 0.95 -18.66
CA LEU A 153 -4.13 0.91 -17.86
C LEU A 153 -5.08 2.09 -18.18
N GLU A 154 -4.50 3.28 -18.34
CA GLU A 154 -5.24 4.51 -18.65
C GLU A 154 -5.71 4.59 -20.11
N GLU A 155 -5.31 3.66 -20.98
CA GLU A 155 -5.74 3.59 -22.39
C GLU A 155 -6.92 2.64 -22.58
N VAL A 156 -7.24 1.81 -21.58
CA VAL A 156 -8.44 0.97 -21.60
C VAL A 156 -9.67 1.88 -21.65
N PRO A 157 -10.49 1.87 -22.72
CA PRO A 157 -11.55 2.89 -22.93
C PRO A 157 -12.53 3.00 -21.77
N SER A 158 -12.93 1.85 -21.20
CA SER A 158 -13.84 1.80 -20.06
C SER A 158 -13.29 2.48 -18.79
N TRP A 159 -11.97 2.59 -18.66
CA TRP A 159 -11.34 3.30 -17.57
C TRP A 159 -11.50 4.82 -17.72
N ARG A 160 -11.27 5.36 -18.92
CA ARG A 160 -11.43 6.79 -19.23
C ARG A 160 -12.88 7.26 -19.13
N GLU A 161 -13.81 6.44 -19.63
CA GLU A 161 -15.22 6.79 -19.72
C GLU A 161 -16.01 6.51 -18.43
N GLY A 162 -15.36 5.97 -17.39
CA GLY A 162 -16.00 5.65 -16.12
C GLY A 162 -17.08 4.57 -16.24
N ARG A 163 -16.97 3.69 -17.24
CA ARG A 163 -17.99 2.67 -17.52
C ARG A 163 -18.11 1.65 -16.39
N SER A 164 -19.32 1.13 -16.20
CA SER A 164 -19.63 0.15 -15.15
C SER A 164 -18.95 -1.21 -15.37
N ASP A 165 -18.57 -1.52 -16.62
CA ASP A 165 -17.88 -2.74 -17.03
C ASP A 165 -16.34 -2.63 -17.00
N ARG A 166 -15.77 -1.53 -16.48
CA ARG A 166 -14.31 -1.30 -16.54
C ARG A 166 -13.47 -2.43 -15.96
N TYR A 167 -13.85 -2.97 -14.81
CA TYR A 167 -13.11 -4.06 -14.17
C TYR A 167 -13.28 -5.38 -14.91
N LYS A 168 -14.44 -5.61 -15.55
CA LYS A 168 -14.63 -6.74 -16.46
C LYS A 168 -13.59 -6.70 -17.57
N ARG A 169 -13.42 -5.53 -18.21
CA ARG A 169 -12.43 -5.33 -19.27
C ARG A 169 -11.00 -5.54 -18.78
N LEU A 170 -10.66 -5.08 -17.57
CA LEU A 170 -9.34 -5.35 -16.99
C LEU A 170 -9.10 -6.85 -16.79
N ALA A 171 -10.10 -7.57 -16.30
CA ALA A 171 -10.03 -9.02 -16.09
C ALA A 171 -9.95 -9.86 -17.38
N GLU A 172 -10.25 -9.27 -18.55
CA GLU A 172 -10.12 -9.90 -19.86
C GLU A 172 -8.67 -9.82 -20.41
N HIS A 173 -7.79 -9.04 -19.78
CA HIS A 173 -6.38 -8.97 -20.20
C HIS A 173 -5.58 -10.16 -19.70
N ARG A 174 -4.55 -10.51 -20.45
CA ARG A 174 -3.68 -11.67 -20.18
C ARG A 174 -2.98 -11.58 -18.83
N ALA A 175 -2.37 -10.44 -18.57
CA ALA A 175 -1.54 -10.20 -17.40
C ALA A 175 -1.49 -8.70 -17.10
N ALA A 176 -0.94 -8.34 -15.94
CA ALA A 176 -0.62 -6.98 -15.56
C ALA A 176 0.87 -6.84 -15.25
N ILE A 177 1.54 -5.92 -15.95
CA ILE A 177 2.92 -5.50 -15.72
C ILE A 177 2.88 -4.22 -14.91
N ILE A 178 3.36 -4.27 -13.67
CA ILE A 178 3.26 -3.16 -12.73
C ILE A 178 4.62 -2.50 -12.55
N PHE A 179 4.69 -1.20 -12.83
CA PHE A 179 5.81 -0.34 -12.47
C PHE A 179 5.39 0.57 -11.32
N PRO A 180 5.60 0.15 -10.05
CA PRO A 180 5.04 0.87 -8.91
C PRO A 180 5.68 2.25 -8.78
N TYR A 181 4.85 3.25 -8.49
CA TYR A 181 5.29 4.60 -8.18
C TYR A 181 5.36 4.85 -6.67
N ASP A 182 4.61 4.09 -5.89
CA ASP A 182 4.59 4.15 -4.42
C ASP A 182 4.48 2.72 -3.84
N VAL A 183 4.78 2.55 -2.55
CA VAL A 183 4.67 1.27 -1.82
C VAL A 183 3.25 0.88 -1.51
N HIS A 184 2.33 1.82 -1.67
CA HIS A 184 0.91 1.59 -1.55
C HIS A 184 0.18 2.25 -2.73
N PHE A 185 -0.56 1.46 -3.51
CA PHE A 185 -1.52 2.00 -4.46
C PHE A 185 -2.66 0.99 -4.68
N VAL A 186 -3.91 1.49 -4.64
CA VAL A 186 -5.14 0.68 -4.65
C VAL A 186 -5.26 -0.23 -5.88
N LYS A 187 -4.78 0.22 -7.04
CA LYS A 187 -4.87 -0.54 -8.30
C LYS A 187 -4.21 -1.92 -8.21
N LEU A 188 -3.13 -2.08 -7.43
CA LEU A 188 -2.50 -3.38 -7.19
C LEU A 188 -3.53 -4.37 -6.61
N LEU A 189 -4.20 -3.96 -5.54
CA LEU A 189 -5.13 -4.81 -4.81
C LEU A 189 -6.39 -5.12 -5.62
N GLU A 190 -6.84 -4.17 -6.46
CA GLU A 190 -7.93 -4.40 -7.42
C GLU A 190 -7.54 -5.49 -8.44
N LEU A 191 -6.39 -5.35 -9.10
CA LEU A 191 -5.91 -6.35 -10.08
C LEU A 191 -5.65 -7.71 -9.42
N TYR A 192 -5.02 -7.70 -8.25
CA TYR A 192 -4.72 -8.89 -7.47
C TYR A 192 -5.99 -9.65 -7.07
N SER A 193 -7.02 -8.94 -6.61
CA SER A 193 -8.31 -9.57 -6.24
C SER A 193 -9.06 -10.17 -7.43
N MET A 194 -8.80 -9.69 -8.66
CA MET A 194 -9.35 -10.30 -9.86
C MET A 194 -8.63 -11.62 -10.20
N GLY A 195 -7.44 -11.87 -9.64
CA GLY A 195 -6.63 -13.04 -9.95
C GLY A 195 -5.88 -12.91 -11.27
N ILE A 196 -5.64 -11.68 -11.74
CA ILE A 196 -4.83 -11.43 -12.94
C ILE A 196 -3.37 -11.75 -12.60
N PRO A 197 -2.62 -12.48 -13.45
CA PRO A 197 -1.18 -12.66 -13.29
C PRO A 197 -0.46 -11.31 -13.23
N ILE A 198 0.33 -11.08 -12.18
CA ILE A 198 0.99 -9.79 -11.92
C ILE A 198 2.51 -9.96 -12.00
N PHE A 199 3.13 -9.15 -12.86
CA PHE A 199 4.57 -9.06 -13.05
C PHE A 199 5.11 -7.75 -12.50
N LEU A 200 6.15 -7.84 -11.68
CA LEU A 200 6.83 -6.72 -11.03
C LEU A 200 8.35 -6.76 -11.31
N PRO A 201 9.05 -5.63 -11.44
CA PRO A 201 10.50 -5.64 -11.42
C PRO A 201 11.01 -6.24 -10.10
N SER A 202 12.03 -7.09 -10.12
CA SER A 202 12.62 -7.66 -8.90
C SER A 202 13.26 -6.58 -8.01
N ASP A 203 13.67 -5.48 -8.63
CA ASP A 203 14.12 -4.26 -7.98
C ASP A 203 13.00 -3.23 -7.79
N PHE A 204 11.72 -3.64 -7.69
CA PHE A 204 10.56 -2.74 -7.55
C PHE A 204 10.75 -1.63 -6.49
N TYR A 205 11.56 -1.89 -5.45
CA TYR A 205 11.91 -0.93 -4.41
C TYR A 205 12.70 0.28 -4.95
N MET A 206 13.39 0.21 -6.07
CA MET A 206 14.00 1.37 -6.72
C MET A 206 12.95 2.32 -7.29
N TRP A 207 11.74 1.82 -7.45
CA TRP A 207 10.64 2.45 -8.14
C TRP A 207 9.53 2.87 -7.14
N ALA A 208 9.24 2.08 -6.11
CA ALA A 208 8.08 2.28 -5.25
C ALA A 208 8.17 3.44 -4.23
N PHE A 209 9.03 4.44 -4.41
CA PHE A 209 9.28 5.48 -3.39
C PHE A 209 9.19 6.93 -3.87
N THR A 210 8.48 7.20 -4.97
CA THR A 210 8.52 8.54 -5.58
C THR A 210 7.99 9.65 -4.68
N TRP A 211 7.01 9.39 -3.81
CA TRP A 211 6.38 10.42 -2.96
C TRP A 211 6.52 10.16 -1.47
N THR A 212 6.14 8.97 -1.00
CA THR A 212 6.02 8.70 0.44
C THR A 212 7.35 8.75 1.19
N ILE A 213 8.46 8.38 0.53
CA ILE A 213 9.76 8.15 1.18
C ILE A 213 10.85 9.14 0.74
N SER A 214 10.70 9.73 -0.45
CA SER A 214 11.66 10.68 -1.01
C SER A 214 11.58 12.06 -0.37
N ASP A 215 10.43 12.43 0.22
CA ASP A 215 10.27 13.70 0.91
C ASP A 215 10.57 13.54 2.41
N SER A 216 11.76 14.00 2.82
CA SER A 216 12.16 14.10 4.23
C SER A 216 11.13 14.83 5.11
N SER A 217 10.39 15.79 4.52
CA SER A 217 9.35 16.56 5.20
C SER A 217 8.13 15.69 5.55
N VAL A 218 7.90 14.58 4.85
CA VAL A 218 6.81 13.65 5.15
C VAL A 218 7.19 12.70 6.29
N MET A 219 8.50 12.52 6.53
CA MET A 219 9.03 11.58 7.52
C MET A 219 9.34 12.24 8.86
N GLU A 220 9.88 13.46 8.87
CA GLU A 220 10.18 14.24 10.08
C GLU A 220 10.99 13.46 11.13
N ASP A 221 12.11 12.87 10.70
CA ASP A 221 12.87 11.96 11.58
C ASP A 221 13.41 12.65 12.83
N ASP A 222 13.88 13.89 12.72
CA ASP A 222 14.33 14.68 13.87
C ASP A 222 13.20 14.96 14.87
N LEU A 223 12.01 15.28 14.35
CA LEU A 223 10.84 15.49 15.19
C LEU A 223 10.45 14.19 15.90
N ALA A 224 10.37 13.09 15.15
CA ALA A 224 10.09 11.78 15.70
C ALA A 224 11.13 11.41 16.77
N ALA A 225 12.42 11.63 16.50
CA ALA A 225 13.51 11.41 17.45
C ALA A 225 13.35 12.26 18.71
N SER A 226 13.02 13.56 18.57
CA SER A 226 12.83 14.46 19.71
C SER A 226 11.65 14.05 20.59
N PHE A 227 10.57 13.54 19.99
CA PHE A 227 9.41 13.04 20.72
C PHE A 227 9.76 11.76 21.47
N ARG A 228 10.50 10.86 20.83
CA ARG A 228 10.99 9.62 21.44
C ARG A 228 11.94 9.91 22.60
N ALA A 229 12.81 10.91 22.46
CA ALA A 229 13.73 11.32 23.52
C ALA A 229 13.02 11.98 24.70
N LYS A 230 11.99 12.80 24.46
CA LYS A 230 11.20 13.45 25.53
C LYS A 230 10.33 12.49 26.33
N GLU A 231 9.93 11.37 25.75
CA GLU A 231 9.23 10.28 26.47
C GLU A 231 10.17 9.35 27.24
N GLY A 232 11.49 9.59 27.15
CA GLY A 232 12.50 9.04 28.03
C GLY A 232 12.39 9.63 29.44
N ASP A 233 11.33 9.25 30.15
CA ASP A 233 11.43 9.09 31.59
C ASP A 233 12.61 8.12 31.85
N PRO A 234 13.69 8.55 32.52
CA PRO A 234 14.83 7.68 32.79
C PRO A 234 14.46 6.40 33.57
N GLU A 235 13.27 6.34 34.17
CA GLU A 235 12.76 5.14 34.87
C GLU A 235 11.90 4.21 33.98
N ARG A 236 11.53 4.61 32.76
CA ARG A 236 10.80 3.73 31.83
C ARG A 236 11.73 2.72 31.15
N THR A 237 11.91 1.59 31.80
CA THR A 237 12.66 0.43 31.28
C THR A 237 11.89 -0.40 30.23
N ASP A 238 10.65 -0.02 29.90
CA ASP A 238 9.77 -0.74 28.97
C ASP A 238 9.94 -0.32 27.50
N TRP A 239 10.81 0.66 27.22
CA TRP A 239 11.16 1.00 25.84
C TRP A 239 12.03 -0.10 25.24
N GLU A 240 11.39 -0.94 24.43
CA GLU A 240 12.15 -1.80 23.54
C GLU A 240 13.02 -0.94 22.61
N PRO A 241 14.32 -1.29 22.43
CA PRO A 241 15.16 -0.61 21.46
C PRO A 241 14.48 -0.64 20.10
N TRP A 242 14.50 0.51 19.41
CA TRP A 242 13.82 0.64 18.13
C TRP A 242 14.22 -0.46 17.17
N ARG A 243 13.20 -1.17 16.68
CA ARG A 243 13.35 -2.41 15.94
C ARG A 243 13.85 -2.22 14.50
N HIS A 244 13.76 -1.01 13.96
CA HIS A 244 14.14 -0.73 12.58
C HIS A 244 15.60 -0.24 12.50
N PRO A 245 16.45 -0.85 11.65
CA PRO A 245 17.84 -0.44 11.46
C PRO A 245 17.98 0.87 10.64
N TYR A 246 16.91 1.33 10.01
CA TYR A 246 16.91 2.50 9.14
C TYR A 246 15.67 3.36 9.39
N PRO A 247 15.78 4.70 9.32
CA PRO A 247 14.61 5.56 9.25
C PRO A 247 13.81 5.27 7.97
N PRO A 248 12.49 5.49 7.96
CA PRO A 248 11.64 5.31 6.80
C PRO A 248 11.94 6.29 5.65
N HIS A 249 12.76 7.31 5.88
CA HIS A 249 13.34 8.14 4.83
C HIS A 249 14.51 7.41 4.15
N CYS A 250 14.34 7.06 2.87
CA CYS A 250 15.32 6.30 2.11
C CYS A 250 16.15 7.15 1.14
N ALA A 251 15.86 8.45 0.98
CA ALA A 251 16.79 9.33 0.28
C ALA A 251 17.99 9.67 1.18
N THR A 252 19.14 9.94 0.58
CA THR A 252 20.28 10.46 1.33
C THR A 252 20.04 11.94 1.62
N VAL A 253 20.22 12.37 2.88
CA VAL A 253 20.02 13.78 3.25
C VAL A 253 20.87 14.68 2.35
N GLY A 254 20.23 15.66 1.70
CA GLY A 254 20.89 16.57 0.77
C GLY A 254 21.14 16.02 -0.65
N LEU A 255 20.81 14.76 -0.93
CA LEU A 255 21.00 14.13 -2.24
C LEU A 255 19.71 13.47 -2.73
N ARG A 256 19.43 13.61 -4.03
CA ARG A 256 18.22 13.04 -4.65
C ARG A 256 18.29 11.52 -4.87
N HIS A 257 19.39 10.87 -4.47
CA HIS A 257 19.54 9.44 -4.66
C HIS A 257 18.91 8.65 -3.50
N LEU A 258 18.27 7.55 -3.86
CA LEU A 258 17.75 6.57 -2.92
C LEU A 258 18.88 5.67 -2.42
N HIS A 259 18.84 5.28 -1.15
CA HIS A 259 19.76 4.31 -0.56
C HIS A 259 19.19 2.89 -0.74
N PRO A 260 19.75 2.04 -1.62
CA PRO A 260 19.10 0.78 -2.03
C PRO A 260 18.76 -0.16 -0.86
N LYS A 261 19.66 -0.34 0.11
CA LYS A 261 19.40 -1.19 1.27
C LYS A 261 18.24 -0.69 2.16
N ARG A 262 18.08 0.63 2.31
CA ARG A 262 16.99 1.22 3.09
C ARG A 262 15.67 1.06 2.35
N CYS A 263 15.69 1.33 1.04
CA CYS A 263 14.56 1.10 0.15
C CYS A 263 14.10 -0.36 0.18
N ALA A 264 15.00 -1.32 -0.01
CA ALA A 264 14.67 -2.74 0.03
C ALA A 264 14.10 -3.16 1.41
N TYR A 265 14.70 -2.68 2.50
CA TYR A 265 14.19 -2.94 3.85
C TYR A 265 12.76 -2.44 4.03
N TRP A 266 12.49 -1.17 3.73
CA TRP A 266 11.17 -0.59 3.90
C TRP A 266 10.13 -1.13 2.91
N ALA A 267 10.55 -1.45 1.68
CA ALA A 267 9.71 -2.07 0.67
C ALA A 267 9.22 -3.45 1.11
N SER A 268 9.97 -4.17 1.96
CA SER A 268 9.55 -5.48 2.49
C SER A 268 8.24 -5.44 3.30
N PHE A 269 7.83 -4.27 3.79
CA PHE A 269 6.55 -4.08 4.48
C PHE A 269 5.38 -3.77 3.54
N SER A 270 5.65 -3.54 2.24
CA SER A 270 4.61 -3.24 1.26
C SER A 270 3.83 -4.48 0.85
N ASP A 271 2.61 -4.29 0.36
CA ASP A 271 1.86 -5.41 -0.25
C ASP A 271 2.54 -5.93 -1.52
N LEU A 272 3.36 -5.11 -2.21
CA LEU A 272 4.20 -5.52 -3.35
C LEU A 272 5.27 -6.56 -3.00
N ALA A 273 5.64 -6.69 -1.72
CA ALA A 273 6.60 -7.68 -1.25
C ALA A 273 5.93 -8.88 -0.56
N ARG A 274 4.69 -8.69 -0.06
CA ARG A 274 4.07 -9.60 0.91
C ARG A 274 2.90 -10.39 0.36
N LEU A 275 2.29 -9.94 -0.72
CA LEU A 275 1.25 -10.75 -1.36
C LEU A 275 1.89 -11.99 -2.01
N PRO A 276 1.29 -13.18 -1.89
CA PRO A 276 1.75 -14.34 -2.64
C PRO A 276 1.42 -14.18 -4.13
N HIS A 277 1.90 -15.10 -4.97
CA HIS A 277 1.52 -15.19 -6.40
C HIS A 277 1.84 -13.96 -7.27
N MET A 278 2.75 -13.09 -6.81
CA MET A 278 3.36 -12.08 -7.67
C MET A 278 4.62 -12.65 -8.31
N GLU A 279 4.78 -12.42 -9.60
CA GLU A 279 5.98 -12.79 -10.33
C GLU A 279 6.92 -11.60 -10.47
N TYR A 280 8.21 -11.84 -10.23
CA TYR A 280 9.23 -10.82 -10.34
C TYR A 280 10.09 -11.04 -11.56
N PHE A 281 10.51 -9.99 -12.26
CA PHE A 281 11.42 -10.07 -13.39
C PHE A 281 12.67 -9.22 -13.18
N ASP A 282 13.83 -9.73 -13.59
CA ASP A 282 15.13 -9.06 -13.42
C ASP A 282 15.48 -8.14 -14.59
N SER A 283 14.86 -8.35 -15.75
CA SER A 283 15.13 -7.61 -16.97
C SER A 283 13.95 -7.63 -17.93
N LEU A 284 13.98 -6.78 -18.96
CA LEU A 284 12.96 -6.80 -20.00
C LEU A 284 12.91 -8.16 -20.75
N PRO A 285 14.03 -8.76 -21.20
CA PRO A 285 13.98 -10.11 -21.78
C PRO A 285 13.35 -11.17 -20.86
N ASP A 286 13.66 -11.14 -19.56
CA ASP A 286 13.08 -12.06 -18.57
C ASP A 286 11.55 -11.86 -18.43
N LEU A 287 11.09 -10.61 -18.34
CA LEU A 287 9.66 -10.29 -18.37
C LEU A 287 8.97 -10.87 -19.61
N LEU A 288 9.58 -10.74 -20.78
CA LEU A 288 8.98 -11.21 -22.03
C LEU A 288 8.88 -12.73 -22.09
N MET A 289 9.91 -13.44 -21.62
CA MET A 289 9.90 -14.90 -21.51
C MET A 289 8.79 -15.36 -20.57
N LYS A 290 8.67 -14.74 -19.40
CA LYS A 290 7.61 -15.05 -18.44
C LYS A 290 6.22 -14.76 -18.97
N LEU A 291 6.04 -13.62 -19.64
CA LEU A 291 4.77 -13.30 -20.27
C LEU A 291 4.39 -14.39 -21.25
N ARG A 292 5.31 -14.81 -22.13
CA ARG A 292 5.08 -15.89 -23.11
C ARG A 292 4.60 -17.17 -22.45
N ASP A 293 5.25 -17.60 -21.37
CA ASP A 293 4.94 -18.89 -20.71
C ASP A 293 3.52 -18.92 -20.10
N VAL A 294 2.91 -17.76 -19.78
CA VAL A 294 1.49 -17.68 -19.39
C VAL A 294 0.54 -18.22 -20.47
N ASP A 295 0.91 -18.19 -21.76
CA ASP A 295 0.09 -18.78 -22.85
C ASP A 295 0.00 -20.31 -22.77
N ASP A 296 1.09 -20.96 -22.36
CA ASP A 296 1.22 -22.41 -22.43
C ASP A 296 0.42 -23.09 -21.30
N GLU A 297 0.31 -22.44 -20.13
CA GLU A 297 -0.46 -22.94 -18.99
C GLU A 297 -1.99 -22.88 -19.20
N GLU A 298 -2.49 -21.83 -19.88
CA GLU A 298 -3.92 -21.70 -20.22
C GLU A 298 -4.38 -22.83 -21.15
N THR A 299 -3.52 -23.20 -22.10
CA THR A 299 -3.79 -24.28 -23.04
C THR A 299 -3.88 -25.63 -22.31
N SER A 300 -3.20 -25.76 -21.17
CA SER A 300 -3.10 -27.01 -20.41
C SER A 300 -4.19 -27.16 -19.33
N THR A 301 -4.69 -26.07 -18.74
CA THR A 301 -5.67 -26.13 -17.63
C THR A 301 -7.12 -26.32 -18.08
N THR A 302 -7.43 -26.09 -19.36
CA THR A 302 -8.79 -26.28 -19.90
C THR A 302 -9.23 -27.75 -19.92
N THR A 303 -8.34 -28.71 -19.65
CA THR A 303 -8.66 -30.16 -19.71
C THR A 303 -9.03 -30.79 -18.36
N THR A 304 -8.92 -30.12 -17.20
CA THR A 304 -9.02 -30.84 -15.90
C THR A 304 -9.71 -30.16 -14.72
N SER A 305 -10.67 -29.24 -14.93
CA SER A 305 -11.46 -28.69 -13.82
C SER A 305 -12.74 -29.51 -13.57
N THR A 306 -12.61 -30.64 -12.87
CA THR A 306 -13.73 -31.24 -12.11
C THR A 306 -13.81 -30.53 -10.76
N THR A 307 -14.80 -29.66 -10.58
CA THR A 307 -14.93 -28.74 -9.45
C THR A 307 -15.31 -29.50 -8.16
N SER A 308 -14.38 -29.63 -7.22
CA SER A 308 -14.67 -29.95 -5.83
C SER A 308 -14.91 -28.66 -5.03
N THR A 309 -16.16 -28.25 -4.92
CA THR A 309 -16.58 -27.09 -4.13
C THR A 309 -16.39 -27.39 -2.64
N THR A 310 -15.30 -26.91 -2.05
CA THR A 310 -15.13 -26.92 -0.59
C THR A 310 -15.65 -25.60 -0.04
N THR A 311 -16.90 -25.61 0.42
CA THR A 311 -17.51 -24.50 1.15
C THR A 311 -16.93 -24.46 2.57
N THR A 312 -15.87 -23.68 2.79
CA THR A 312 -15.36 -23.43 4.14
C THR A 312 -16.26 -22.42 4.85
N SER A 313 -17.16 -22.92 5.69
CA SER A 313 -17.92 -22.10 6.64
C SER A 313 -16.95 -21.55 7.71
N ILE A 314 -16.72 -20.23 7.68
CA ILE A 314 -15.97 -19.54 8.73
C ILE A 314 -16.90 -19.41 9.95
N LYS A 315 -16.70 -20.29 10.94
CA LYS A 315 -17.24 -20.10 12.30
C LYS A 315 -16.34 -19.12 13.04
N THR A 316 -16.80 -17.89 13.20
CA THR A 316 -16.18 -16.89 14.07
C THR A 316 -16.34 -17.35 15.53
N THR A 317 -15.26 -17.90 16.10
CA THR A 317 -15.20 -18.22 17.54
C THR A 317 -14.35 -17.16 18.22
N THR A 318 -14.98 -16.30 19.02
CA THR A 318 -14.30 -15.28 19.81
C THR A 318 -13.71 -15.94 21.04
N THR A 319 -12.40 -16.20 21.05
CA THR A 319 -11.67 -16.69 22.23
C THR A 319 -10.72 -15.61 22.71
N THR A 320 -11.08 -14.92 23.80
CA THR A 320 -10.20 -14.00 24.51
C THR A 320 -9.11 -14.81 25.21
N THR A 321 -7.90 -14.82 24.64
CA THR A 321 -6.72 -15.42 25.27
C THR A 321 -5.66 -14.35 25.48
N THR A 322 -5.46 -13.97 26.74
CA THR A 322 -4.32 -13.16 27.17
C THR A 322 -3.08 -14.04 27.15
N ARG A 323 -2.15 -13.83 26.21
CA ARG A 323 -0.84 -14.48 26.18
C ARG A 323 0.26 -13.42 26.20
N SER A 324 1.10 -13.46 27.23
CA SER A 324 2.36 -12.75 27.29
C SER A 324 3.34 -13.37 26.29
N PHE A 325 3.92 -12.55 25.42
CA PHE A 325 4.99 -12.94 24.51
C PHE A 325 6.31 -12.40 25.06
N SER A 326 7.24 -13.31 25.36
CA SER A 326 8.66 -13.01 25.46
C SER A 326 9.35 -13.72 24.30
N GLY A 327 9.95 -12.96 23.39
CA GLY A 327 10.63 -13.49 22.21
C GLY A 327 11.80 -12.60 21.86
N ALA A 328 13.02 -13.08 22.14
CA ALA A 328 14.26 -12.42 21.77
C ALA A 328 14.45 -12.45 20.25
N ALA A 329 14.75 -11.29 19.66
CA ALA A 329 15.08 -11.17 18.24
C ALA A 329 16.55 -11.57 18.00
N GLY A 330 16.77 -12.59 17.17
CA GLY A 330 18.09 -12.94 16.64
C GLY A 330 18.55 -12.01 15.51
N PRO A 331 19.85 -11.97 15.18
CA PRO A 331 20.41 -11.05 14.19
C PRO A 331 19.93 -11.34 12.76
N CYS A 332 19.47 -10.31 12.06
CA CYS A 332 19.04 -10.37 10.67
C CYS A 332 20.21 -10.69 9.72
N GLY A 333 20.19 -11.90 9.13
CA GLY A 333 21.01 -12.25 7.97
C GLY A 333 20.56 -11.51 6.70
N ALA A 334 21.46 -11.40 5.73
CA ALA A 334 21.21 -10.76 4.43
C ALA A 334 20.00 -11.37 3.71
N PHE A 335 19.13 -10.49 3.19
CA PHE A 335 17.93 -10.81 2.44
C PHE A 335 18.26 -11.66 1.20
N ARG A 336 17.74 -12.89 1.15
CA ARG A 336 17.69 -13.72 -0.07
C ARG A 336 16.24 -13.78 -0.55
N PRO A 337 15.95 -13.43 -1.81
CA PRO A 337 14.63 -13.69 -2.39
C PRO A 337 14.35 -15.20 -2.35
N GLY A 338 13.34 -15.65 -1.62
CA GLY A 338 12.95 -17.08 -1.54
C GLY A 338 12.62 -17.65 -0.15
N GLN A 339 12.75 -16.90 0.95
CA GLN A 339 12.38 -17.39 2.30
C GLN A 339 11.07 -16.77 2.84
N LEU A 340 9.97 -16.94 2.12
CA LEU A 340 8.63 -16.53 2.56
C LEU A 340 7.66 -17.73 2.52
N GLU A 341 7.89 -18.73 3.37
CA GLU A 341 6.90 -19.79 3.62
C GLU A 341 6.32 -19.80 5.04
N ARG A 342 6.76 -18.92 5.95
CA ARG A 342 6.20 -18.84 7.31
C ARG A 342 6.17 -17.42 7.87
N TRP A 343 5.14 -16.67 7.50
CA TRP A 343 4.63 -15.50 8.22
C TRP A 343 3.12 -15.40 8.05
#